data_AF-A0A9Q3ZF47-F1
#
_entry.id   AF-A0A9Q3ZF47-F1
#
_cell.length_a   1.000
_cell.length_b   1.000
_cell.length_c   1.000
_cell.angle_alpha   90.00
_cell.angle_beta   90.00
_cell.angle_gamma   90.00
#
_symmetry.space_group_name_H-M   'P 1'
#
loop_
_entity.id
_entity.type
_entity.pdbx_description
1 polymer ?
#
loop_
_entity_poly.entity_id
_entity_poly.type
_entity_poly.pdbx_seq_one_letter_code
_entity_poly.pdbx_strand_id
1 'polypeptide(L)'
;TSSPTNPRPTTPASPPPSPIKNEADQASGDPGKQFLAWLRDGLTMGRLAINTPQARIHVVEQGLVLVSPGIFKDFDPARWNHVQKRFQKLKLHQRTHDNMNIWTCKASGARKQALMKVYLISKTEVSELGLTLPPPNPAVNLLPMA
;
A
#
# COMPACT_ATOMS: atom_id res chain seq x y z
N THR A 1 -49.71 39.88 -0.79
CA THR A 1 -49.37 38.59 -0.15
C THR A 1 -48.06 38.10 -0.72
N SER A 2 -47.17 37.64 0.15
CA SER A 2 -45.99 36.79 -0.10
C SER A 2 -44.71 37.39 -0.72
N SER A 3 -43.63 37.15 0.02
CA SER A 3 -42.23 37.52 -0.15
C SER A 3 -41.45 36.56 -1.10
N PRO A 4 -40.11 36.61 -1.22
CA PRO A 4 -39.39 36.55 -2.49
C PRO A 4 -38.79 35.17 -2.82
N THR A 5 -38.46 34.93 -4.09
CA THR A 5 -37.68 33.75 -4.50
C THR A 5 -36.43 34.17 -5.28
N ASN A 6 -35.30 34.06 -4.62
CA ASN A 6 -33.97 34.13 -5.22
C ASN A 6 -33.62 32.80 -5.90
N PRO A 7 -32.98 32.79 -7.08
CA PRO A 7 -32.10 31.68 -7.44
C PRO A 7 -30.63 32.11 -7.47
N ARG A 8 -29.91 31.45 -6.56
CA ARG A 8 -28.47 31.19 -6.39
C ARG A 8 -27.53 31.45 -7.60
N PRO A 9 -26.33 32.00 -7.36
CA PRO A 9 -25.23 32.00 -8.32
C PRO A 9 -24.74 30.56 -8.59
N THR A 10 -24.74 30.17 -9.86
CA THR A 10 -24.12 28.93 -10.35
C THR A 10 -22.60 29.04 -10.24
N THR A 11 -22.04 28.47 -9.18
CA THR A 11 -20.62 28.18 -9.07
C THR A 11 -20.22 27.22 -10.20
N PRO A 12 -19.16 27.48 -10.98
CA PRO A 12 -18.65 26.51 -11.93
C PRO A 12 -18.13 25.30 -11.17
N ALA A 13 -18.59 24.11 -11.53
CA ALA A 13 -18.11 22.85 -11.00
C ALA A 13 -16.61 22.70 -11.32
N SER A 14 -15.78 22.64 -10.27
CA SER A 14 -14.40 22.21 -10.38
C SER A 14 -14.35 20.82 -11.02
N PRO A 15 -13.48 20.56 -12.01
CA PRO A 15 -13.30 19.23 -12.53
C PRO A 15 -12.77 18.30 -11.43
N PRO A 16 -13.15 17.01 -11.42
CA PRO A 16 -12.58 16.04 -10.50
C PRO A 16 -11.06 15.93 -10.74
N PRO A 17 -10.24 15.71 -9.69
CA PRO A 17 -8.82 15.48 -9.88
C PRO A 17 -8.64 14.25 -10.76
N SER A 18 -8.10 14.47 -11.96
CA SER A 18 -7.75 13.40 -12.88
C SER A 18 -6.69 12.52 -12.20
N PRO A 19 -6.72 11.19 -12.35
CA PRO A 19 -5.67 10.34 -11.84
C PRO A 19 -4.37 10.76 -12.52
N ILE A 20 -3.44 11.27 -11.72
CA ILE A 20 -2.08 11.58 -12.16
C ILE A 20 -1.46 10.27 -12.61
N LYS A 21 -1.59 9.95 -13.90
CA LYS A 21 -0.74 8.97 -14.56
C LYS A 21 0.64 9.59 -14.60
N ASN A 22 1.48 9.24 -13.63
CA ASN A 22 2.91 9.41 -13.77
C ASN A 22 3.35 8.51 -14.92
N GLU A 23 3.38 9.08 -16.13
CA GLU A 23 3.80 8.46 -17.38
C GLU A 23 5.33 8.54 -17.59
N ALA A 24 6.10 8.68 -16.51
CA ALA A 24 7.55 8.59 -16.53
C ALA A 24 7.99 7.21 -16.00
N ASP A 25 8.84 6.53 -16.77
CA ASP A 25 9.46 5.21 -16.54
C ASP A 25 8.71 3.95 -17.04
N GLN A 26 8.21 4.00 -18.28
CA GLN A 26 8.12 2.79 -19.12
C GLN A 26 9.43 2.58 -19.90
N ALA A 27 10.55 2.40 -19.20
CA ALA A 27 11.72 1.76 -19.78
C ALA A 27 11.59 0.25 -19.52
N SER A 28 11.43 -0.55 -20.58
CA SER A 28 11.54 -2.02 -20.68
C SER A 28 12.02 -2.76 -19.41
N GLY A 29 11.17 -2.78 -18.38
CA GLY A 29 11.58 -3.08 -17.02
C GLY A 29 10.68 -4.13 -16.40
N ASP A 30 11.28 -4.97 -15.55
CA ASP A 30 10.54 -5.96 -14.78
C ASP A 30 9.41 -5.30 -13.96
N PRO A 31 8.13 -5.71 -14.10
CA PRO A 31 7.02 -5.11 -13.37
C PRO A 31 7.15 -5.16 -11.84
N GLY A 32 7.90 -6.14 -11.31
CA GLY A 32 8.22 -6.20 -9.88
C GLY A 32 9.19 -5.10 -9.47
N LYS A 33 10.23 -4.83 -10.27
CA LYS A 33 11.16 -3.72 -10.05
C LYS A 33 10.47 -2.36 -10.17
N GLN A 34 9.58 -2.21 -11.14
CA GLN A 34 8.77 -0.99 -11.28
C GLN A 34 7.88 -0.78 -10.05
N PHE A 35 7.25 -1.85 -9.55
CA PHE A 35 6.48 -1.79 -8.29
C PHE A 35 7.34 -1.36 -7.10
N LEU A 36 8.58 -1.85 -6.98
CA LEU A 36 9.49 -1.44 -5.90
C LEU A 36 9.90 0.03 -6.00
N ALA A 37 10.21 0.50 -7.21
CA ALA A 37 10.52 1.91 -7.43
C ALA A 37 9.33 2.80 -7.05
N TRP A 38 8.12 2.42 -7.48
CA TRP A 38 6.89 3.12 -7.10
C TRP A 38 6.63 3.09 -5.58
N LEU A 39 6.87 1.95 -4.92
CA LEU A 39 6.72 1.82 -3.47
C LEU A 39 7.69 2.75 -2.74
N ARG A 40 8.96 2.77 -3.18
CA ARG A 40 10.00 3.63 -2.62
C ARG A 40 9.65 5.10 -2.77
N ASP A 41 9.42 5.55 -4.00
CA ASP A 41 9.10 6.95 -4.28
C ASP A 41 7.78 7.37 -3.62
N GLY A 42 6.81 6.47 -3.58
CA GLY A 42 5.52 6.69 -2.94
C GLY A 42 5.63 6.92 -1.43
N LEU A 43 6.50 6.17 -0.75
CA LEU A 43 6.79 6.35 0.67
C LEU A 43 7.63 7.61 0.92
N THR A 44 8.68 7.85 0.14
CA THR A 44 9.55 9.03 0.30
C THR A 44 8.79 10.34 0.05
N MET A 45 7.90 10.37 -0.94
CA MET A 45 7.09 11.55 -1.26
C MET A 45 5.81 11.66 -0.42
N GLY A 46 5.53 10.70 0.47
CA GLY A 46 4.30 10.68 1.27
C GLY A 46 3.01 10.47 0.47
N ARG A 47 3.10 9.94 -0.77
CA ARG A 47 1.94 9.62 -1.62
C ARG A 47 1.24 8.33 -1.17
N LEU A 48 2.00 7.41 -0.56
CA LEU A 48 1.47 6.18 -0.01
C LEU A 48 1.29 6.33 1.50
N ALA A 49 0.04 6.17 1.95
CA ALA A 49 -0.26 6.16 3.37
C ALA A 49 0.40 4.95 4.05
N ILE A 50 1.08 5.21 5.16
CA ILE A 50 1.72 4.21 6.01
C ILE A 50 1.15 4.31 7.42
N ASN A 51 0.91 3.17 8.06
CA ASN A 51 0.43 3.08 9.45
C ASN A 51 -0.94 3.74 9.74
N THR A 52 -1.70 4.13 8.73
CA THR A 52 -3.08 4.64 8.93
C THR A 52 -4.09 3.49 8.84
N PRO A 53 -5.32 3.65 9.38
CA PRO A 53 -6.33 2.59 9.36
C PRO A 53 -6.72 2.08 7.97
N GLN A 54 -6.54 2.89 6.92
CA GLN A 54 -6.86 2.54 5.54
C GLN A 54 -5.61 2.28 4.68
N ALA A 55 -4.41 2.36 5.27
CA ALA A 55 -3.17 2.14 4.55
C ALA A 55 -3.07 0.70 4.01
N ARG A 56 -2.34 0.55 2.91
CA ARG A 56 -1.89 -0.77 2.44
C ARG A 56 -0.52 -1.16 2.97
N ILE A 57 0.13 -0.24 3.69
CA ILE A 57 1.49 -0.38 4.17
C ILE A 57 1.47 -0.13 5.67
N HIS A 58 1.98 -1.09 6.43
CA HIS A 58 2.16 -0.93 7.86
C HIS A 58 3.55 -1.39 8.25
N VAL A 59 4.10 -0.80 9.30
CA VAL A 59 5.31 -1.26 9.96
C VAL A 59 4.89 -2.10 11.14
N VAL A 60 5.47 -3.29 11.26
CA VAL A 60 5.36 -4.17 12.42
C VAL A 60 6.74 -4.40 13.00
N GLU A 61 6.82 -5.04 14.17
CA GLU A 61 8.09 -5.35 14.84
C GLU A 61 9.10 -6.09 13.93
N GLN A 62 8.61 -6.94 13.03
CA GLN A 62 9.45 -7.74 12.13
C GLN A 62 9.93 -6.97 10.88
N GLY A 63 9.25 -5.87 10.51
CA GLY A 63 9.57 -5.11 9.29
C GLY A 63 8.37 -4.44 8.64
N LEU A 64 8.43 -4.26 7.32
CA LEU A 64 7.37 -3.65 6.53
C LEU A 64 6.39 -4.72 6.06
N VAL A 65 5.09 -4.51 6.28
CA VAL A 65 4.05 -5.36 5.74
C VAL A 65 3.27 -4.67 4.63
N LEU A 66 3.08 -5.39 3.53
CA LEU A 66 2.36 -4.94 2.34
C LEU A 66 1.07 -5.74 2.18
N VAL A 67 -0.07 -5.06 2.25
CA VAL A 67 -1.40 -5.69 2.23
C VAL A 67 -1.75 -6.18 0.82
N SER A 68 -1.92 -7.49 0.66
CA SER A 68 -2.21 -8.15 -0.61
C SER A 68 -3.69 -8.55 -0.72
N PRO A 69 -4.31 -8.45 -1.92
CA PRO A 69 -3.74 -7.93 -3.16
C PRO A 69 -3.78 -6.40 -3.28
N GLY A 70 -4.29 -5.70 -2.25
CA GLY A 70 -4.61 -4.27 -2.29
C GLY A 70 -3.48 -3.38 -2.81
N ILE A 71 -2.28 -3.53 -2.26
CA ILE A 71 -1.11 -2.72 -2.66
C ILE A 71 -0.76 -2.87 -4.15
N PHE A 72 -0.92 -4.07 -4.72
CA PHE A 72 -0.62 -4.31 -6.13
C PHE A 72 -1.72 -3.77 -7.04
N LYS A 73 -2.97 -3.75 -6.56
CA LYS A 73 -4.09 -3.12 -7.26
C LYS A 73 -3.98 -1.60 -7.28
N ASP A 74 -3.44 -1.02 -6.20
CA ASP A 74 -3.20 0.42 -6.13
C ASP A 74 -2.09 0.85 -7.11
N PHE A 75 -1.14 -0.04 -7.42
CA PHE A 75 -0.10 0.19 -8.44
C PHE A 75 -0.58 -0.07 -9.88
N ASP A 76 -1.10 -1.26 -10.18
CA ASP A 76 -1.60 -1.63 -11.51
C ASP A 76 -2.89 -2.45 -11.35
N PRO A 77 -4.08 -1.83 -11.40
CA PRO A 77 -5.35 -2.52 -11.16
C PRO A 77 -5.67 -3.58 -12.22
N ALA A 78 -5.14 -3.45 -13.44
CA ALA A 78 -5.41 -4.38 -14.53
C ALA A 78 -4.49 -5.61 -14.49
N ARG A 79 -3.23 -5.44 -14.09
CA ARG A 79 -2.19 -6.49 -14.11
C ARG A 79 -1.60 -6.79 -12.74
N TRP A 80 -2.31 -6.46 -11.65
CA TRP A 80 -1.86 -6.64 -10.26
C TRP A 80 -1.33 -8.06 -9.98
N ASN A 81 -1.95 -9.07 -10.57
CA ASN A 81 -1.57 -10.48 -10.44
C ASN A 81 -0.21 -10.77 -11.08
N HIS A 82 0.09 -10.15 -12.23
CA HIS A 82 1.37 -10.24 -12.89
C HIS A 82 2.44 -9.51 -12.08
N VAL A 83 2.16 -8.29 -11.64
CA VAL A 83 3.06 -7.50 -10.78
C VAL A 83 3.41 -8.27 -9.51
N GLN A 84 2.42 -8.82 -8.82
CA GLN A 84 2.62 -9.62 -7.61
C GLN A 84 3.52 -10.84 -7.84
N LYS A 85 3.33 -11.56 -8.95
CA LYS A 85 4.21 -12.67 -9.33
C LYS A 85 5.64 -12.21 -9.61
N ARG A 86 5.83 -11.07 -10.27
CA ARG A 86 7.17 -10.52 -10.55
C ARG A 86 7.84 -10.05 -9.27
N PHE A 87 7.11 -9.38 -8.36
CA PHE A 87 7.59 -9.04 -7.02
C PHE A 87 8.07 -10.29 -6.25
N GLN A 88 7.28 -11.37 -6.24
CA GLN A 88 7.69 -12.63 -5.60
C GLN A 88 9.00 -13.22 -6.16
N LYS A 89 9.25 -13.05 -7.46
CA LYS A 89 10.49 -13.52 -8.10
C LYS A 89 11.73 -12.73 -7.66
N LEU A 90 11.55 -11.52 -7.13
CA LEU A 90 12.65 -10.72 -6.57
C LEU A 90 13.11 -11.23 -5.21
N LYS A 91 12.34 -12.10 -4.55
CA LYS A 91 12.69 -12.76 -3.28
C LYS A 91 13.02 -11.81 -2.10
N LEU A 92 12.59 -10.56 -2.17
CA LEU A 92 12.74 -9.59 -1.08
C LEU A 92 11.73 -9.83 0.07
N HIS A 93 10.66 -10.57 -0.20
CA HIS A 93 9.68 -10.90 0.82
C HIS A 93 10.17 -12.07 1.68
N GLN A 94 10.00 -11.93 3.00
CA GLN A 94 10.23 -13.00 3.94
C GLN A 94 9.12 -14.05 3.81
N ARG A 95 9.53 -15.30 3.62
CA ARG A 95 8.63 -16.46 3.60
C ARG A 95 8.31 -16.90 5.03
N THR A 96 7.15 -17.51 5.20
CA THR A 96 6.76 -18.15 6.45
C THR A 96 7.61 -19.41 6.71
N HIS A 97 7.52 -19.95 7.92
CA HIS A 97 8.18 -21.20 8.29
C HIS A 97 7.74 -22.38 7.39
N ASP A 98 6.46 -22.44 7.01
CA ASP A 98 5.91 -23.39 6.02
C ASP A 98 6.26 -23.04 4.55
N ASN A 99 7.25 -22.17 4.33
CA ASN A 99 7.70 -21.79 3.01
C ASN A 99 6.63 -21.04 2.16
N MET A 100 5.59 -20.47 2.79
CA MET A 100 4.56 -19.68 2.10
C MET A 100 5.00 -18.21 1.97
N ASN A 101 4.45 -17.51 0.97
CA ASN A 101 4.82 -16.11 0.70
C ASN A 101 3.92 -15.08 1.41
N ILE A 102 2.79 -15.52 1.96
CA ILE A 102 1.75 -14.66 2.51
C ILE A 102 1.64 -14.90 4.01
N TRP A 103 1.85 -13.84 4.78
CA TRP A 103 1.61 -13.80 6.21
C TRP A 103 0.19 -13.31 6.50
N THR A 104 -0.26 -13.51 7.74
CA THR A 104 -1.52 -12.93 8.22
C THR A 104 -1.21 -11.94 9.35
N CYS A 105 -1.61 -10.68 9.17
CA CYS A 105 -1.59 -9.68 10.23
C CYS A 105 -2.99 -9.52 10.82
N LYS A 106 -3.04 -9.20 12.10
CA LYS A 106 -4.23 -8.76 12.80
C LYS A 106 -4.14 -7.24 13.01
N ALA A 107 -5.07 -6.51 12.42
CA ALA A 107 -5.26 -5.08 12.66
C ALA A 107 -6.39 -4.88 13.68
N SER A 108 -6.10 -4.23 14.79
CA SER A 108 -7.03 -3.93 15.88
C SER A 108 -7.46 -2.46 15.80
N GLY A 109 -8.67 -2.21 15.33
CA GLY A 109 -9.30 -0.89 15.43
C GLY A 109 -10.06 -0.71 16.73
N ALA A 110 -10.46 0.53 17.04
CA ALA A 110 -11.20 0.88 18.26
C ALA A 110 -12.50 0.09 18.48
N ARG A 111 -13.09 -0.46 17.40
CA ARG A 111 -14.36 -1.20 17.46
C ARG A 111 -14.30 -2.63 16.91
N LYS A 112 -13.32 -2.94 16.05
CA LYS A 112 -13.27 -4.22 15.32
C LYS A 112 -11.83 -4.63 15.05
N GLN A 113 -11.63 -5.95 14.99
CA GLN A 113 -10.39 -6.57 14.55
C GLN A 113 -10.57 -7.10 13.13
N ALA A 114 -9.53 -6.98 12.30
CA ALA A 114 -9.51 -7.49 10.94
C ALA A 114 -8.25 -8.34 10.73
N LEU A 115 -8.39 -9.43 9.98
CA LEU A 115 -7.27 -10.24 9.51
C LEU A 115 -6.92 -9.82 8.08
N MET A 116 -5.64 -9.59 7.82
CA MET A 116 -5.13 -9.08 6.56
C MET A 116 -4.05 -10.01 6.04
N LYS A 117 -4.14 -10.38 4.77
CA LYS A 117 -3.09 -11.12 4.07
C LYS A 117 -2.02 -10.15 3.61
N VAL A 118 -0.77 -10.40 3.99
CA VAL A 118 0.32 -9.46 3.75
C VAL A 118 1.58 -10.17 3.24
N TYR A 119 2.41 -9.45 2.51
CA TYR A 119 3.83 -9.78 2.38
C TYR A 119 4.60 -9.10 3.50
N LEU A 120 5.57 -9.80 4.08
CA LEU A 120 6.52 -9.22 5.03
C LEU A 120 7.83 -8.95 4.31
N ILE A 121 8.39 -7.77 4.46
CA ILE A 121 9.76 -7.42 4.06
C ILE A 121 10.52 -7.16 5.35
N SER A 122 11.62 -7.88 5.56
CA SER A 122 12.41 -7.79 6.80
C SER A 122 13.03 -6.39 6.95
N LYS A 123 13.33 -5.99 8.19
CA LYS A 123 14.03 -4.72 8.45
C LYS A 123 15.36 -4.60 7.67
N THR A 124 16.07 -5.71 7.48
CA THR A 124 17.31 -5.77 6.68
C THR A 124 17.04 -5.40 5.23
N GLU A 125 16.11 -6.09 4.57
CA GLU A 125 15.73 -5.87 3.17
C GLU A 125 15.19 -4.44 2.94
N VAL A 126 14.39 -3.94 3.89
CA VAL A 126 13.91 -2.55 3.85
C VAL A 126 15.08 -1.55 3.85
N SER A 127 16.10 -1.81 4.67
CA SER A 127 17.28 -0.95 4.77
C SER A 127 18.11 -0.99 3.49
N GLU A 128 18.24 -2.17 2.88
CA GLU A 128 18.91 -2.35 1.57
C GLU A 128 18.16 -1.64 0.43
N LEU A 129 16.84 -1.52 0.53
CA LEU A 129 16.02 -0.71 -0.38
C LEU A 129 16.17 0.81 -0.16
N GLY A 130 16.88 1.24 0.88
CA GLY A 130 17.06 2.64 1.24
C GLY A 130 15.78 3.30 1.78
N LEU A 131 14.89 2.51 2.37
CA LEU A 131 13.64 2.98 2.96
C LEU A 131 13.81 3.31 4.44
N THR A 132 13.42 4.52 4.85
CA THR A 132 13.31 4.88 6.26
C THR A 132 11.88 4.64 6.74
N LEU A 133 11.70 3.73 7.70
CA LEU A 133 10.38 3.41 8.24
C LEU A 133 10.03 4.24 9.48
N PRO A 134 8.76 4.63 9.65
CA PRO A 134 8.28 5.14 10.94
C PRO A 134 8.26 4.03 12.01
N PRO A 135 8.03 4.37 13.28
CA PRO A 135 7.85 3.38 14.34
C PRO A 135 6.75 2.35 14.01
N PRO A 136 6.85 1.11 14.55
CA PRO A 136 5.83 0.09 14.37
C PRO A 136 4.43 0.56 14.76
N ASN A 137 3.42 0.12 14.02
CA ASN A 137 2.03 0.41 14.30
C ASN A 137 1.52 -0.51 15.44
N PRO A 138 1.22 0.01 16.64
CA PRO A 138 0.79 -0.83 17.76
C PRO A 138 -0.55 -1.54 17.51
N ALA A 139 -1.35 -1.03 16.57
CA ALA A 139 -2.62 -1.65 16.19
C ALA A 139 -2.45 -2.84 15.25
N VAL A 140 -1.27 -3.06 14.65
CA VAL A 140 -1.06 -4.12 13.66
C VAL A 140 -0.01 -5.09 14.17
N ASN A 141 -0.40 -6.35 14.32
CA ASN A 141 0.48 -7.40 14.80
C ASN A 141 0.53 -8.54 13.77
N LEU A 142 1.73 -9.02 13.50
CA LEU A 142 1.92 -10.25 12.73
C LEU A 142 1.44 -11.42 13.59
N LEU A 143 0.53 -12.25 13.07
CA LEU A 143 0.11 -13.42 13.81
C LEU A 143 1.16 -14.53 13.67
N PRO A 144 1.57 -15.18 14.77
CA PRO A 144 2.30 -16.43 14.68
C PRO A 144 1.41 -17.43 13.96
N MET A 145 1.98 -18.17 13.04
CA MET A 145 1.27 -19.30 12.46
C MET A 145 1.21 -20.40 13.51
N ALA A 146 0.00 -20.94 13.70
CA ALA A 146 -0.28 -22.04 14.62
C ALA A 146 0.23 -23.38 14.05
#